data_AF-A0A0J6SLX2-F1
#
_entry.id   AF-A0A0J6SLX2-F1
#
_cell.length_a   1.000
_cell.length_b   1.000
_cell.length_c   1.000
_cell.angle_alpha   90.00
_cell.angle_beta   90.00
_cell.angle_gamma   90.00
#
_symmetry.space_group_name_H-M   'P 1'
#
loop_
_entity.id
_entity.type
_entity.pdbx_description
1 polymer ?
#
loop_
_entity_poly.entity_id
_entity_poly.type
_entity_poly.pdbx_seq_one_letter_code
_entity_poly.pdbx_strand_id
1 'polypeptide(L)'
;MSEASPVRHEPAPAAEAPAERPIDVIARIGRAMYGPLWIGKLAADNGLSHQSVRRWLAGQGSPTAFDFRLVKLIAREHAARVMRAVGDETP
;
A
#
# COMPACT_ATOMS: atom_id res chain seq x y z
N MET A 1 45.99 -31.57 26.17
CA MET A 1 44.68 -31.01 26.55
C MET A 1 44.34 -29.96 25.50
N SER A 2 43.41 -30.26 24.59
CA SER A 2 43.03 -29.35 23.50
C SER A 2 41.61 -28.86 23.80
N GLU A 3 41.45 -27.59 24.16
CA GLU A 3 40.14 -26.96 24.32
C GLU A 3 39.47 -26.84 22.95
N ALA A 4 38.25 -27.36 22.86
CA ALA A 4 37.39 -27.16 21.71
C ALA A 4 36.83 -25.73 21.73
N SER A 5 37.19 -24.92 20.74
CA SER A 5 36.56 -23.61 20.50
C SER A 5 35.05 -23.78 20.28
N PRO A 6 34.20 -22.98 20.92
CA PRO A 6 32.76 -23.03 20.69
C PRO A 6 32.45 -22.45 19.31
N VAL A 7 31.83 -23.27 18.46
CA VAL A 7 31.23 -22.84 17.19
C VAL A 7 30.16 -21.79 17.53
N ARG A 8 30.41 -20.52 17.20
CA ARG A 8 29.38 -19.49 17.26
C ARG A 8 28.32 -19.85 16.22
N HIS A 9 27.14 -20.25 16.68
CA HIS A 9 25.97 -20.30 15.83
C HIS A 9 25.52 -18.87 15.59
N GLU A 10 25.92 -18.32 14.44
CA GLU A 10 25.36 -17.06 13.96
C GLU A 10 23.89 -17.29 13.66
N PRO A 11 22.96 -16.51 14.25
CA PRO A 11 21.55 -16.69 13.96
C PRO A 11 21.33 -16.44 12.47
N ALA A 12 20.62 -17.37 11.81
CA ALA A 12 20.23 -17.22 10.42
C ALA A 12 19.60 -15.84 10.20
N PRO A 13 19.90 -15.13 9.10
CA PRO A 13 19.35 -13.82 8.85
C PRO A 13 17.83 -13.91 8.96
N ALA A 14 17.26 -13.10 9.85
CA ALA A 14 15.82 -13.02 10.06
C ALA A 14 15.17 -12.90 8.67
N ALA A 15 14.37 -13.89 8.28
CA ALA A 15 13.73 -13.91 6.98
C ALA A 15 13.02 -12.57 6.79
N GLU A 16 13.55 -11.72 5.91
CA GLU A 16 12.95 -10.43 5.57
C GLU A 16 11.51 -10.72 5.16
N ALA A 17 10.56 -10.20 5.94
CA ALA A 17 9.15 -10.28 5.57
C ALA A 17 9.03 -9.75 4.13
N PRO A 18 8.32 -10.47 3.23
CA PRO A 18 8.27 -10.07 1.83
C PRO A 18 7.73 -8.64 1.74
N ALA A 19 8.48 -7.78 1.06
CA ALA A 19 8.12 -6.37 0.89
C ALA A 19 6.70 -6.25 0.32
N GLU A 20 5.83 -5.48 1.00
CA GLU A 20 4.44 -5.26 0.60
C GLU A 20 4.40 -4.76 -0.86
N ARG A 21 3.60 -5.40 -1.72
CA ARG A 21 3.54 -4.98 -3.13
C ARG A 21 2.84 -3.62 -3.21
N PRO A 22 3.25 -2.72 -4.12
CA PRO A 22 2.61 -1.42 -4.28
C PRO A 22 1.08 -1.47 -4.46
N ILE A 23 0.58 -2.50 -5.16
CA ILE A 23 -0.86 -2.71 -5.34
C ILE A 23 -1.60 -3.04 -4.03
N ASP A 24 -0.95 -3.71 -3.07
CA ASP A 24 -1.57 -4.06 -1.79
C ASP A 24 -1.78 -2.78 -0.94
N VAL A 25 -0.81 -1.85 -0.99
CA VAL A 25 -0.94 -0.52 -0.40
C VAL A 25 -2.05 0.29 -1.08
N ILE A 26 -2.09 0.30 -2.42
CA ILE A 26 -3.16 0.99 -3.19
C ILE A 26 -4.52 0.42 -2.82
N ALA A 27 -4.65 -0.90 -2.71
CA ALA A 27 -5.91 -1.55 -2.38
C ALA A 27 -6.36 -1.24 -0.94
N ARG A 28 -5.43 -1.15 0.01
CA ARG A 28 -5.72 -0.70 1.38
C ARG A 28 -6.23 0.75 1.40
N ILE A 29 -5.55 1.65 0.70
CA ILE A 29 -5.96 3.06 0.57
C ILE A 29 -7.33 3.18 -0.10
N GLY A 30 -7.53 2.51 -1.23
CA GLY A 30 -8.78 2.53 -1.97
C GLY A 30 -9.96 2.04 -1.13
N ARG A 31 -9.79 0.91 -0.41
CA ARG A 31 -10.82 0.38 0.49
C ARG A 31 -11.16 1.35 1.62
N ALA A 32 -10.18 2.05 2.19
CA ALA A 32 -10.42 3.04 3.22
C ALA A 32 -11.25 4.23 2.70
N MET A 33 -11.03 4.68 1.46
CA MET A 33 -11.76 5.82 0.89
C MET A 33 -13.15 5.46 0.34
N TYR A 34 -13.29 4.29 -0.29
CA TYR A 34 -14.46 3.99 -1.11
C TYR A 34 -15.12 2.65 -0.78
N GLY A 35 -14.61 1.92 0.22
CA GLY A 35 -15.16 0.64 0.63
C GLY A 35 -15.16 -0.41 -0.50
N PRO A 36 -16.25 -1.18 -0.68
CA PRO A 36 -16.34 -2.22 -1.71
C PRO A 36 -16.20 -1.72 -3.15
N LEU A 37 -16.52 -0.44 -3.41
CA LEU A 37 -16.51 0.15 -4.75
C LEU A 37 -15.14 0.71 -5.17
N TRP A 38 -14.10 0.46 -4.36
CA TRP A 38 -12.83 1.14 -4.50
C TRP A 38 -12.15 0.99 -5.86
N ILE A 39 -12.24 -0.16 -6.53
CA ILE A 39 -11.57 -0.37 -7.81
C ILE A 39 -12.06 0.66 -8.83
N GLY A 40 -13.37 0.84 -8.93
CA GLY A 40 -13.95 1.75 -9.91
C GLY A 40 -13.73 3.21 -9.55
N LYS A 41 -13.97 3.57 -8.29
CA LYS A 41 -13.82 4.95 -7.81
C LYS A 41 -12.37 5.43 -7.85
N LEU A 42 -11.43 4.59 -7.39
CA LEU A 42 -10.01 4.92 -7.45
C LEU A 42 -9.53 5.06 -8.89
N ALA A 43 -9.94 4.15 -9.79
CA ALA A 43 -9.57 4.22 -11.19
C ALA A 43 -10.09 5.52 -11.84
N ALA A 44 -11.35 5.87 -11.63
CA ALA A 44 -11.94 7.11 -12.11
C ALA A 44 -11.18 8.35 -11.61
N ASP A 45 -10.90 8.43 -10.31
CA ASP A 45 -10.23 9.58 -9.69
C ASP A 45 -8.75 9.71 -10.11
N ASN A 46 -8.11 8.60 -10.53
CA ASN A 46 -6.71 8.58 -11.00
C ASN A 46 -6.57 8.62 -12.53
N GLY A 47 -7.68 8.73 -13.28
CA GLY A 47 -7.65 8.69 -14.75
C GLY A 47 -7.21 7.33 -15.32
N LEU A 48 -7.37 6.26 -14.55
CA LEU A 48 -7.01 4.89 -14.92
C LEU A 48 -8.24 4.11 -15.40
N SER A 49 -8.00 3.04 -16.16
CA SER A 49 -9.05 2.07 -16.46
C SER A 49 -9.26 1.11 -15.28
N HIS A 50 -10.49 0.63 -15.08
CA HIS A 50 -10.78 -0.43 -14.09
C HIS A 50 -9.95 -1.70 -14.37
N GLN A 51 -9.70 -1.98 -15.65
CA GLN A 51 -8.92 -3.14 -16.08
C GLN A 51 -7.45 -3.04 -15.64
N SER A 52 -6.85 -1.84 -15.69
CA SER A 52 -5.47 -1.62 -15.23
C SER A 52 -5.32 -2.02 -13.75
N VAL A 53 -6.24 -1.54 -12.90
CA VAL A 53 -6.23 -1.87 -11.46
C VAL A 53 -6.44 -3.36 -11.22
N ARG A 54 -7.37 -4.00 -11.95
CA ARG A 54 -7.61 -5.46 -11.85
C ARG A 54 -6.39 -6.28 -12.29
N ARG A 55 -5.70 -5.84 -13.34
CA ARG A 55 -4.47 -6.48 -13.82
C ARG A 55 -3.36 -6.41 -12.77
N TRP A 56 -3.17 -5.27 -12.11
CA TRP A 56 -2.21 -5.16 -11.01
C TRP A 56 -2.53 -6.12 -9.86
N LEU A 57 -3.80 -6.25 -9.48
CA LEU A 57 -4.23 -7.20 -8.44
C LEU A 57 -3.92 -8.66 -8.82
N ALA A 58 -4.13 -9.01 -10.08
CA ALA A 58 -3.81 -10.32 -10.63
C ALA A 58 -2.30 -10.55 -10.86
N GLY A 59 -1.45 -9.57 -10.51
CA GLY A 59 0.01 -9.63 -10.77
C GLY A 59 0.38 -9.45 -12.25
N GLN A 60 -0.56 -9.07 -13.10
CA GLN A 60 -0.38 -8.87 -14.54
C GLN A 60 0.04 -7.44 -14.87
N GLY A 61 1.21 -7.06 -14.37
CA GLY A 61 1.76 -5.70 -14.41
C GLY A 61 1.84 -5.07 -13.03
N SER A 62 2.41 -3.87 -12.95
CA SER A 62 2.57 -3.13 -11.70
C SER A 62 2.12 -1.68 -11.89
N PRO A 63 1.56 -1.04 -10.85
CA PRO A 63 1.45 0.42 -10.83
C PRO A 63 2.85 1.04 -10.98
N THR A 64 2.91 2.15 -11.70
CA THR A 64 4.12 2.95 -11.81
C THR A 64 4.34 3.77 -10.53
N ALA A 65 5.55 4.32 -10.39
CA ALA A 65 5.83 5.25 -9.30
C ALA A 65 4.93 6.51 -9.35
N PHE A 66 4.50 6.93 -10.55
CA PHE A 66 3.56 8.04 -10.72
C PHE A 66 2.18 7.67 -10.19
N ASP A 67 1.62 6.53 -10.60
CA ASP A 67 0.32 6.03 -10.14
C ASP A 67 0.28 5.96 -8.61
N PHE A 68 1.36 5.44 -8.01
CA PHE A 68 1.46 5.30 -6.57
C PHE A 68 1.50 6.67 -5.84
N ARG A 69 2.22 7.65 -6.39
CA ARG A 69 2.24 9.01 -5.83
C ARG A 69 0.88 9.68 -5.95
N LEU A 70 0.20 9.52 -7.09
CA LEU A 70 -1.10 10.12 -7.34
C LEU A 70 -2.17 9.55 -6.41
N VAL A 71 -2.23 8.23 -6.23
CA VAL A 71 -3.14 7.58 -5.27
C VAL A 71 -2.94 8.13 -3.86
N LYS A 72 -1.68 8.29 -3.42
CA LYS A 72 -1.37 8.86 -2.10
C LYS A 72 -1.77 10.34 -1.98
N LEU A 73 -1.63 11.12 -3.04
CA LEU A 73 -2.05 12.53 -3.05
C LEU A 73 -3.57 12.63 -2.91
N ILE A 74 -4.32 11.91 -3.75
CA ILE A 74 -5.79 11.89 -3.71
C ILE A 74 -6.29 11.41 -2.35
N ALA A 75 -5.63 10.41 -1.75
CA ALA A 75 -5.99 9.94 -0.43
C ALA A 75 -5.82 11.00 0.67
N ARG A 76 -4.75 11.79 0.61
CA ARG A 76 -4.54 12.90 1.55
C ARG A 76 -5.60 13.99 1.37
N GLU A 77 -5.93 14.33 0.13
CA GLU A 77 -6.99 15.30 -0.15
C GLU A 77 -8.35 14.81 0.32
N HIS A 78 -8.67 13.54 0.09
CA HIS A 78 -9.91 12.92 0.55
C HIS A 78 -10.01 12.95 2.07
N ALA A 79 -8.95 12.54 2.78
CA ALA A 79 -8.89 12.63 4.23
C ALA A 79 -9.08 14.08 4.71
N ALA A 80 -8.38 15.06 4.12
CA ALA A 80 -8.53 16.46 4.47
C ALA A 80 -9.94 17.02 4.21
N ARG A 81 -10.66 16.51 3.20
CA ARG A 81 -12.08 16.87 2.97
C ARG A 81 -12.97 16.26 4.06
N VAL A 82 -12.75 15.00 4.42
CA VAL A 82 -13.48 14.32 5.50
C VAL A 82 -13.27 15.02 6.84
N MET A 83 -12.01 15.29 7.23
CA MET A 83 -11.70 15.96 8.49
C MET A 83 -12.35 17.35 8.58
N ARG A 84 -12.35 18.11 7.48
CA ARG A 84 -13.04 19.42 7.41
C ARG A 84 -14.56 19.28 7.51
N ALA A 85 -15.15 18.23 6.94
CA ALA A 85 -16.59 18.02 6.93
C ALA A 85 -17.12 17.49 8.27
N VAL A 86 -16.34 16.64 8.95
CA VAL A 86 -16.63 16.18 10.32
C VAL A 86 -16.44 17.33 11.32
N GLY A 87 -15.68 18.36 10.94
CA GLY A 87 -15.57 19.59 11.68
C GLY A 87 -14.82 19.38 12.98
N ASP A 88 -13.59 18.86 12.92
CA ASP A 88 -12.71 18.74 14.09
C ASP A 88 -12.63 20.09 14.85
N GLU A 89 -13.54 20.24 15.81
CA GLU A 89 -13.28 20.78 17.13
C GLU A 89 -12.10 19.96 17.66
N THR A 90 -10.92 20.58 17.60
CA THR A 90 -9.73 20.06 18.26
C THR A 90 -10.03 19.91 19.75
N PRO A 91 -9.66 18.83 20.45
CA PRO A 91 -9.70 18.84 21.91
C PRO A 91 -8.84 19.97 22.48
#